data_AF-A0A529LC52-F1
#
_entry.id   AF-A0A529LC52-F1
#
_cell.length_a   1.000
_cell.length_b   1.000
_cell.length_c   1.000
_cell.angle_alpha   90.00
_cell.angle_beta   90.00
_cell.angle_gamma   90.00
#
_symmetry.space_group_name_H-M   'P 1'
#
loop_
_entity.id
_entity.type
_entity.pdbx_description
1 polymer ?
#
loop_
_entity_poly.entity_id
_entity_poly.type
_entity_poly.pdbx_seq_one_letter_code
_entity_poly.pdbx_strand_id
1 'polypeptide(L)'
;ASLTDTSNGRLVWSQRFDRDLVDIFRLRDQVGSEIVSILDKEVDRAEQARTFQVPWESLETWQLVRRGRWHMNRRTRRDTDIALDF
;
A
#
# COMPACT_ATOMS: atom_id res chain seq x y z
N ALA A 1 4.47 -6.19 19.27
CA ALA A 1 4.81 -6.51 17.88
C ALA A 1 5.18 -5.24 17.13
N SER A 2 5.98 -5.34 16.08
CA SER A 2 6.36 -4.21 15.24
C SER A 2 6.61 -4.67 13.80
N LEU A 3 6.41 -3.75 12.86
CA LEU A 3 6.64 -3.95 11.43
C LEU A 3 7.57 -2.84 10.94
N THR A 4 8.64 -3.23 10.26
CA THR A 4 9.69 -2.31 9.78
C THR A 4 9.98 -2.59 8.31
N ASP A 5 10.11 -1.53 7.52
CA ASP A 5 10.56 -1.59 6.14
C ASP A 5 12.06 -1.93 6.10
N THR A 6 12.41 -3.08 5.54
CA THR A 6 13.79 -3.58 5.52
C THR A 6 14.69 -2.81 4.57
N SER A 7 14.13 -2.06 3.62
CA SER A 7 14.91 -1.31 2.62
C SER A 7 15.51 -0.01 3.18
N ASN A 8 14.86 0.59 4.18
CA ASN A 8 15.22 1.91 4.72
C ASN A 8 15.16 1.99 6.25
N GLY A 9 14.76 0.92 6.94
CA GLY A 9 14.67 0.86 8.39
C GLY A 9 13.47 1.63 8.98
N ARG A 10 12.53 2.11 8.17
CA ARG A 10 11.37 2.86 8.65
C ARG A 10 10.42 1.96 9.43
N LEU A 11 10.08 2.34 10.66
CA LEU A 11 9.02 1.71 11.44
C LEU A 11 7.66 2.01 10.78
N VAL A 12 6.98 0.97 10.32
CA VAL A 12 5.66 1.04 9.68
C VAL A 12 4.55 0.93 10.73
N TRP A 13 4.74 0.11 11.74
CA TRP A 13 3.77 -0.07 12.83
C TRP A 13 4.42 -0.65 14.09
N SER A 14 3.84 -0.34 15.24
CA SER A 14 4.16 -0.99 16.51
C SER A 14 2.95 -1.00 17.42
N GLN A 15 2.69 -2.12 18.08
CA GLN A 15 1.59 -2.28 19.03
C GLN A 15 1.94 -3.30 20.11
N ARG A 16 1.45 -3.05 21.32
CA ARG A 16 1.64 -3.93 22.47
C ARG A 16 0.36 -4.74 22.71
N PHE A 17 0.50 -6.05 22.90
CA PHE A 17 -0.60 -6.95 23.19
C PHE A 17 -0.39 -7.54 24.59
N ASP A 18 -1.06 -6.99 25.59
CA ASP A 18 -1.09 -7.54 26.95
C ASP A 18 -2.44 -8.29 27.12
N ARG A 19 -2.51 -9.60 26.81
CA ARG A 19 -3.68 -10.47 27.06
C ARG A 19 -3.30 -11.92 27.38
N ASP A 20 -4.16 -12.62 28.12
CA ASP A 20 -3.96 -13.99 28.61
C ASP A 20 -3.86 -15.04 27.49
N LEU A 21 -3.03 -16.07 27.75
CA LEU A 21 -2.62 -17.13 26.82
C LEU A 21 -3.78 -17.93 26.18
N VAL A 22 -4.99 -17.87 26.75
CA VAL A 22 -6.17 -18.61 26.28
C VAL A 22 -6.68 -18.08 24.92
N ASP A 23 -6.40 -16.82 24.58
CA ASP A 23 -6.87 -16.17 23.34
C ASP A 23 -5.81 -16.14 22.22
N ILE A 24 -4.69 -16.86 22.33
CA ILE A 24 -3.55 -16.73 21.40
C ILE A 24 -3.89 -17.02 19.93
N PHE A 25 -4.85 -17.91 19.66
CA PHE A 25 -5.30 -18.20 18.29
C PHE A 25 -6.18 -17.07 17.73
N ARG A 26 -7.08 -16.50 18.55
CA ARG A 26 -7.87 -15.32 18.16
C ARG A 26 -6.99 -14.09 17.96
N LEU A 27 -5.95 -13.96 18.78
CA LEU A 27 -4.97 -12.89 18.66
C LEU A 27 -4.23 -12.95 17.32
N ARG A 28 -3.88 -14.15 16.82
CA ARG A 28 -3.21 -14.30 15.52
C ARG A 28 -4.03 -13.77 14.36
N ASP A 29 -5.32 -14.13 14.30
CA ASP A 29 -6.18 -13.72 13.19
C ASP A 29 -6.45 -12.20 13.23
N GLN A 30 -6.64 -11.65 14.44
CA GLN A 30 -6.83 -10.22 14.62
C GLN A 30 -5.57 -9.42 14.25
N VAL A 31 -4.39 -9.85 14.72
CA VAL A 31 -3.12 -9.22 14.38
C VAL A 31 -2.83 -9.32 12.89
N GLY A 32 -3.12 -10.47 12.27
CA GLY A 32 -2.99 -10.65 10.83
C GLY A 32 -3.86 -9.66 10.04
N SER A 33 -5.13 -9.53 10.41
CA SER A 33 -6.06 -8.58 9.80
C SER A 33 -5.62 -7.12 9.97
N GLU A 34 -5.16 -6.76 11.17
CA GLU A 34 -4.67 -5.41 11.48
C GLU A 34 -3.39 -5.07 10.67
N ILE A 35 -2.45 -6.01 10.58
CA ILE A 35 -1.25 -5.85 9.75
C ILE A 35 -1.62 -5.70 8.28
N VAL A 36 -2.51 -6.55 7.74
CA VAL A 36 -2.94 -6.46 6.33
C VAL A 36 -3.60 -5.10 6.07
N SER A 37 -4.48 -4.64 6.96
CA SER A 37 -5.15 -3.35 6.82
C SER A 37 -4.18 -2.16 6.78
N ILE A 38 -3.11 -2.21 7.57
CA ILE A 38 -2.07 -1.18 7.58
C ILE A 38 -1.20 -1.27 6.33
N LEU A 39 -0.81 -2.49 5.97
CA LEU A 39 0.06 -2.75 4.82
C LEU A 39 -0.58 -2.37 3.49
N ASP A 40 -1.90 -2.54 3.34
CA ASP A 40 -2.62 -2.26 2.09
C ASP A 40 -2.29 -0.85 1.55
N LYS A 41 -2.37 0.17 2.42
CA LYS A 41 -2.05 1.57 2.06
C LYS A 41 -0.57 1.80 1.79
N GLU A 42 0.31 1.14 2.51
CA GLU A 42 1.76 1.31 2.39
C GLU A 42 2.30 0.63 1.13
N VAL A 43 1.80 -0.57 0.81
CA VAL A 43 2.05 -1.27 -0.45
C VAL A 43 1.50 -0.44 -1.61
N ASP A 44 0.28 0.08 -1.49
CA ASP A 44 -0.31 0.98 -2.47
C ASP A 44 0.60 2.16 -2.78
N ARG A 45 1.06 2.86 -1.76
CA ARG A 45 1.97 3.99 -1.89
C ARG A 45 3.32 3.60 -2.51
N ALA A 46 3.91 2.49 -2.08
CA ALA A 46 5.21 2.03 -2.57
C ALA A 46 5.15 1.63 -4.05
N GLU A 47 4.15 0.85 -4.44
CA GLU A 47 3.94 0.44 -5.82
C GLU A 47 3.63 1.64 -6.72
N GLN A 48 2.85 2.60 -6.22
CA GLN A 48 2.61 3.83 -6.94
C GLN A 48 3.92 4.62 -7.14
N ALA A 49 4.74 4.78 -6.10
CA ALA A 49 6.03 5.47 -6.24
C ALA A 49 6.92 4.81 -7.30
N ARG A 50 6.93 3.46 -7.38
CA ARG A 50 7.67 2.73 -8.41
C ARG A 50 7.15 3.01 -9.83
N THR A 51 5.83 3.02 -10.05
CA THR A 51 5.28 3.26 -11.39
C THR A 51 5.56 4.67 -11.92
N PHE A 52 5.75 5.65 -11.04
CA PHE A 52 6.14 7.02 -11.43
C PHE A 52 7.66 7.20 -11.64
N GLN A 53 8.49 6.23 -11.27
CA GLN A 53 9.95 6.30 -11.48
C GLN A 53 10.41 5.84 -12.86
N VAL A 54 9.51 5.25 -13.66
CA VAL A 54 9.82 4.74 -14.99
C VAL A 54 8.88 5.34 -16.06
N PRO A 55 9.31 5.42 -17.33
CA PRO A 55 8.45 5.81 -18.44
C PRO A 55 7.25 4.87 -18.56
N TRP A 56 6.09 5.42 -18.93
CA TRP A 56 4.84 4.65 -18.97
C TRP A 56 4.86 3.56 -20.06
N GLU A 57 5.66 3.73 -21.11
CA GLU A 57 5.90 2.77 -22.19
C GLU A 57 6.60 1.49 -21.71
N SER A 58 7.23 1.54 -20.53
CA SER A 58 7.90 0.39 -19.89
C SER A 58 7.03 -0.31 -18.84
N LEU A 59 5.82 0.19 -18.60
CA LEU A 59 4.91 -0.34 -17.60
C LEU A 59 4.09 -1.51 -18.15
N GLU A 60 3.86 -2.50 -17.29
CA GLU A 60 2.88 -3.56 -17.55
C GLU A 60 1.45 -3.03 -17.42
N THR A 61 0.48 -3.73 -18.03
CA THR A 61 -0.93 -3.34 -18.06
C THR A 61 -1.50 -3.00 -16.68
N TRP A 62 -1.20 -3.81 -15.66
CA TRP A 62 -1.68 -3.54 -14.29
C TRP A 62 -1.11 -2.23 -13.72
N GLN A 63 0.14 -1.89 -14.02
CA GLN A 63 0.78 -0.66 -13.56
C GLN A 63 0.21 0.57 -14.24
N LEU A 64 -0.12 0.48 -15.54
CA LEU A 64 -0.81 1.52 -16.30
C LEU A 64 -2.20 1.80 -15.70
N VAL A 65 -3.00 0.75 -15.48
CA VAL A 65 -4.33 0.86 -14.85
C VAL A 65 -4.22 1.53 -13.48
N ARG A 66 -3.19 1.19 -12.70
CA ARG A 66 -2.97 1.77 -11.36
C ARG A 66 -2.58 3.25 -11.42
N ARG A 67 -1.77 3.63 -12.41
CA ARG A 67 -1.39 5.03 -12.65
C ARG A 67 -2.59 5.86 -13.10
N GLY A 68 -3.40 5.35 -14.03
CA GLY A 68 -4.66 5.97 -14.44
C GLY A 68 -5.62 6.18 -13.26
N ARG A 69 -5.83 5.16 -12.43
CA ARG A 69 -6.66 5.27 -11.20
C ARG A 69 -6.15 6.31 -10.22
N TRP A 70 -4.82 6.42 -10.04
CA TRP A 70 -4.25 7.44 -9.19
C TRP A 70 -4.60 8.86 -9.68
N HIS A 71 -4.46 9.11 -10.98
CA HIS A 71 -4.86 10.39 -11.57
C HIS A 71 -6.37 10.63 -11.43
N MET A 72 -7.21 9.63 -11.70
CA MET A 72 -8.67 9.75 -11.50
C MET A 72 -9.06 10.14 -10.06
N ASN A 73 -8.37 9.59 -9.05
CA ASN A 73 -8.64 9.90 -7.64
C ASN A 73 -8.40 11.36 -7.26
N ARG A 74 -7.61 12.11 -8.03
CA ARG A 74 -7.31 13.53 -7.77
C ARG A 74 -8.41 14.47 -8.23
N ARG A 75 -9.34 13.99 -9.06
CA ARG A 75 -10.55 14.72 -9.50
C ARG A 75 -10.29 16.12 -10.07
N THR A 76 -9.13 16.32 -10.70
CA THR A 76 -8.85 17.52 -11.48
C THR A 76 -9.01 17.21 -12.96
N ARG A 77 -9.43 18.19 -13.77
CA ARG A 77 -9.57 18.02 -15.22
C ARG A 77 -8.25 17.52 -15.85
N ARG A 78 -7.14 18.17 -15.49
CA ARG A 78 -5.80 17.79 -15.95
C ARG A 78 -5.48 16.33 -15.63
N ASP A 79 -5.78 15.87 -14.42
CA ASP A 79 -5.53 14.49 -14.05
C ASP A 79 -6.46 13.52 -14.80
N THR A 80 -7.71 13.90 -15.06
CA THR A 80 -8.61 13.10 -15.90
C THR A 80 -8.07 12.95 -17.33
N ASP A 81 -7.55 14.02 -17.92
CA ASP A 81 -6.96 13.99 -19.26
C ASP A 81 -5.74 13.04 -19.27
N ILE A 82 -4.84 13.17 -18.29
CA ILE A 82 -3.67 12.27 -18.17
C ILE A 82 -4.09 10.81 -17.97
N ALA A 83 -5.17 10.56 -17.23
CA ALA A 83 -5.66 9.19 -17.02
C ALA A 83 -6.22 8.53 -18.29
N LEU A 84 -6.67 9.31 -19.27
CA LEU A 84 -7.18 8.81 -20.56
C LEU A 84 -6.04 8.46 -21.54
N ASP A 85 -4.86 9.04 -21.34
CA ASP A 85 -3.69 8.83 -22.21
C ASP A 85 -2.95 7.51 -21.89
N PHE A 86 -3.24 6.88 -20.75
CA PHE A 86 -2.69 5.57 -20.33
C PHE A 86 -3.60 4.40 -20.74
#